data_AF-A0A2C9K9G5-F1
#
_entry.id   AF-A0A2C9K9G5-F1
#
_cell.length_a   1.000
_cell.length_b   1.000
_cell.length_c   1.000
_cell.angle_alpha   90.00
_cell.angle_beta   90.00
_cell.angle_gamma   90.00
#
_symmetry.space_group_name_H-M   'P 1'
#
loop_
_entity.id
_entity.type
_entity.pdbx_description
1 polymer ?
#
loop_
_entity_poly.entity_id
_entity_poly.type
_entity_poly.pdbx_seq_one_letter_code
_entity_poly.pdbx_strand_id
1 'polypeptide(L)'
;MVGAILVAFVCLQVSLVLGACPHIITRAQWGARHPTSTPTHLAGAVHYAFIHHSAGAECHDRASCQAQVKGFQNYHMDTHGNWPMWHLYLKCISSAGFCFIGTFTSHLPTAAAQQAVKDLIACGVTEGKIQHNYVLRGHRDVGSTECPGTAFWHHIKTWPHY
;
A
#
# COMPACT_ATOMS: atom_id res chain seq x y z
N MET A 1 -55.90 8.35 16.45
CA MET A 1 -54.85 8.20 17.48
C MET A 1 -53.60 7.69 16.79
N VAL A 2 -52.53 8.52 16.80
CA VAL A 2 -51.09 8.22 16.66
C VAL A 2 -50.70 6.73 16.76
N GLY A 3 -49.78 6.15 15.99
CA GLY A 3 -48.75 6.67 15.10
C GLY A 3 -47.69 5.57 14.87
N ALA A 4 -47.03 5.60 13.72
CA ALA A 4 -46.06 4.66 13.18
C ALA A 4 -44.75 4.51 14.00
N ILE A 5 -44.75 3.84 15.17
CA ILE A 5 -43.57 3.78 16.06
C ILE A 5 -42.95 2.37 16.22
N LEU A 6 -43.59 1.28 15.77
CA LEU A 6 -43.03 -0.07 15.92
C LEU A 6 -42.19 -0.60 14.73
N VAL A 7 -41.82 0.27 13.78
CA VAL A 7 -40.84 -0.04 12.72
C VAL A 7 -39.40 0.35 13.15
N ALA A 8 -39.23 0.99 14.31
CA ALA A 8 -37.98 1.65 14.70
C ALA A 8 -37.10 0.91 15.73
N PHE A 9 -37.38 -0.34 16.13
CA PHE A 9 -36.74 -0.94 17.32
C PHE A 9 -35.62 -1.98 17.14
N VAL A 10 -35.17 -2.30 15.92
CA VAL A 10 -33.80 -2.84 15.75
C VAL A 10 -33.15 -2.18 14.54
N CYS A 11 -32.96 -0.88 14.71
CA CYS A 11 -32.00 -0.06 14.00
C CYS A 11 -30.67 -0.82 13.82
N LEU A 12 -30.32 -1.15 12.57
CA LEU A 12 -29.06 -0.71 11.97
C LEU A 12 -27.79 -0.82 12.85
N GLN A 13 -27.53 -1.99 13.45
CA GLN A 13 -26.25 -2.28 14.12
C GLN A 13 -25.48 -3.41 13.42
N VAL A 14 -25.82 -3.74 12.17
CA VAL A 14 -24.76 -4.18 11.26
C VAL A 14 -24.07 -2.89 10.83
N SER A 15 -23.17 -2.39 11.68
CA SER A 15 -22.09 -1.56 11.18
C SER A 15 -21.43 -2.40 10.09
N LEU A 16 -21.71 -2.05 8.83
CA LEU A 16 -20.87 -2.41 7.70
C LEU A 16 -19.46 -1.95 8.07
N VAL A 17 -18.63 -2.83 8.63
CA VAL A 17 -17.19 -2.56 8.78
C VAL A 17 -16.57 -2.77 7.39
N LEU A 18 -16.97 -1.94 6.44
CA LEU A 18 -16.30 -1.81 5.16
C LEU A 18 -15.01 -1.03 5.44
N GLY A 19 -13.87 -1.69 5.39
CA GLY A 19 -12.54 -1.06 5.50
C GLY A 19 -12.06 -0.82 6.93
N ALA A 20 -11.84 -1.89 7.70
CA ALA A 20 -11.02 -1.76 8.91
C ALA A 20 -9.57 -1.45 8.51
N CYS A 21 -8.98 -0.40 9.09
CA CYS A 21 -7.57 -0.08 8.88
C CYS A 21 -6.70 -1.31 9.22
N PRO A 22 -5.88 -1.82 8.28
CA PRO A 22 -5.08 -2.99 8.56
C PRO A 22 -4.00 -2.67 9.60
N HIS A 23 -3.67 -3.63 10.46
CA HIS A 23 -2.60 -3.48 11.42
C HIS A 23 -1.23 -3.40 10.70
N ILE A 24 -0.63 -2.20 10.69
CA ILE A 24 0.68 -1.95 10.04
C ILE A 24 1.81 -2.46 10.94
N ILE A 25 2.69 -3.30 10.37
CA ILE A 25 3.93 -3.69 11.04
C ILE A 25 4.92 -2.52 11.01
N THR A 26 5.17 -1.93 12.17
CA THR A 26 6.01 -0.73 12.29
C THR A 26 7.48 -1.04 12.00
N ARG A 27 8.26 0.02 11.71
CA ARG A 27 9.72 -0.06 11.52
C ARG A 27 10.43 -0.80 12.65
N ALA A 28 10.06 -0.51 13.90
CA ALA A 28 10.61 -1.21 15.06
C ALA A 28 10.23 -2.70 15.06
N GLN A 29 8.99 -3.03 14.72
CA GLN A 29 8.49 -4.40 14.74
C GLN A 29 9.13 -5.34 13.70
N TRP A 30 9.61 -4.82 12.56
CA TRP A 30 10.34 -5.62 11.57
C TRP A 30 11.87 -5.51 11.71
N GLY A 31 12.37 -4.79 12.72
CA GLY A 31 13.80 -4.68 13.00
C GLY A 31 14.55 -3.77 12.03
N ALA A 32 13.92 -2.67 11.62
CA ALA A 32 14.52 -1.66 10.76
C ALA A 32 15.75 -1.02 11.42
N ARG A 33 16.84 -0.88 10.68
CA ARG A 33 17.95 -0.01 11.10
C ARG A 33 17.60 1.47 10.90
N HIS A 34 18.35 2.35 11.57
CA HIS A 34 18.20 3.80 11.42
C HIS A 34 18.42 4.23 9.96
N PRO A 35 17.62 5.17 9.43
CA PRO A 35 17.87 5.71 8.10
C PRO A 35 19.20 6.47 8.07
N THR A 36 19.86 6.49 6.91
CA THR A 36 21.13 7.20 6.67
C THR A 36 20.93 8.71 6.46
N SER A 37 19.69 9.16 6.30
CA SER A 37 19.32 10.57 6.15
C SER A 37 17.97 10.85 6.81
N THR A 38 17.70 12.14 7.09
CA THR A 38 16.42 12.58 7.65
C THR A 38 15.29 12.30 6.66
N PRO A 39 14.22 11.59 7.05
CA PRO A 39 13.06 11.40 6.20
C PRO A 39 12.40 12.74 5.85
N THR A 40 12.12 12.95 4.57
CA THR A 40 11.26 14.06 4.15
C THR A 40 9.81 13.74 4.52
N HIS A 41 9.18 14.63 5.28
CA HIS A 41 7.77 14.51 5.60
C HIS A 41 6.93 15.11 4.47
N LEU A 42 5.89 14.39 4.07
CA LEU A 42 4.89 14.91 3.14
C LEU A 42 4.07 16.00 3.84
N ALA A 43 3.94 17.17 3.21
CA ALA A 43 3.28 18.34 3.80
C ALA A 43 1.74 18.22 3.87
N GLY A 44 1.14 17.18 3.26
CA GLY A 44 -0.30 16.98 3.23
C GLY A 44 -0.72 15.66 2.58
N ALA A 45 -2.01 15.53 2.30
CA ALA A 45 -2.59 14.36 1.66
C ALA A 45 -2.04 14.17 0.23
N VAL A 46 -1.58 12.97 -0.10
CA VAL A 46 -1.06 12.66 -1.43
C VAL A 46 -2.19 12.46 -2.44
N HIS A 47 -1.93 12.86 -3.68
CA HIS A 47 -2.90 12.69 -4.78
C HIS A 47 -2.69 11.37 -5.53
N TYR A 48 -1.47 10.84 -5.57
CA TYR A 48 -1.17 9.62 -6.33
C TYR A 48 -0.88 8.42 -5.44
N ALA A 49 -1.43 7.26 -5.80
CA ALA A 49 -1.16 5.96 -5.21
C ALA A 49 -0.53 5.03 -6.27
N PHE A 50 0.69 4.58 -6.06
CA PHE A 50 1.41 3.75 -7.04
C PHE A 50 1.55 2.31 -6.55
N ILE A 51 1.21 1.36 -7.41
CA ILE A 51 1.39 -0.07 -7.17
C ILE A 51 2.73 -0.53 -7.75
N HIS A 52 3.50 -1.22 -6.92
CA HIS A 52 4.79 -1.80 -7.23
C HIS A 52 4.82 -3.30 -6.93
N HIS A 53 5.82 -3.99 -7.50
CA HIS A 53 6.28 -5.28 -7.02
C HIS A 53 7.75 -5.19 -6.60
N SER A 54 8.25 -6.13 -5.80
CA SER A 54 9.65 -6.15 -5.38
C SER A 54 10.58 -6.78 -6.43
N ALA A 55 10.01 -7.45 -7.44
CA ALA A 55 10.75 -8.23 -8.45
C ALA A 55 11.69 -9.27 -7.80
N GLY A 56 11.17 -9.99 -6.80
CA GLY A 56 11.89 -11.01 -6.06
C GLY A 56 11.01 -12.19 -5.66
N ALA A 57 11.50 -12.98 -4.70
CA ALA A 57 10.75 -14.07 -4.11
C ALA A 57 9.54 -13.55 -3.32
N GLU A 58 8.44 -14.30 -3.35
CA GLU A 58 7.33 -14.07 -2.43
C GLU A 58 7.69 -14.50 -1.00
N CYS A 59 6.87 -14.06 -0.05
CA CYS A 59 6.94 -14.49 1.35
C CYS A 59 5.53 -14.81 1.84
N HIS A 60 5.41 -15.74 2.79
CA HIS A 60 4.09 -16.26 3.21
C HIS A 60 3.91 -16.32 4.73
N ASP A 61 4.91 -15.87 5.49
CA ASP A 61 4.84 -15.78 6.94
C ASP A 61 5.50 -14.50 7.42
N ARG A 62 5.20 -14.12 8.67
CA ARG A 62 5.68 -12.88 9.25
C ARG A 62 7.22 -12.81 9.27
N ALA A 63 7.89 -13.90 9.66
CA ALA A 63 9.34 -13.89 9.81
C ALA A 63 10.04 -13.76 8.45
N SER A 64 9.61 -14.52 7.44
CA SER A 64 10.16 -14.44 6.09
C SER A 64 9.89 -13.08 5.44
N CYS A 65 8.68 -12.53 5.57
CA CYS A 65 8.37 -11.21 5.03
C CYS A 65 9.16 -10.09 5.72
N GLN A 66 9.30 -10.12 7.05
CA GLN A 66 10.12 -9.15 7.77
C GLN A 66 11.61 -9.24 7.38
N ALA A 67 12.13 -10.45 7.21
CA ALA A 67 13.50 -10.67 6.74
C ALA A 67 13.72 -10.10 5.34
N GLN A 68 12.77 -10.29 4.41
CA GLN A 68 12.84 -9.70 3.07
C GLN A 68 12.80 -8.17 3.10
N VAL A 69 11.89 -7.57 3.88
CA VAL A 69 11.81 -6.10 4.04
C VAL A 69 13.14 -5.54 4.58
N LYS A 70 13.75 -6.23 5.54
CA LYS A 70 15.08 -5.87 6.06
C LYS A 70 16.18 -6.01 4.99
N GLY A 71 16.13 -7.07 4.18
CA GLY A 71 17.02 -7.25 3.03
C GLY A 71 16.89 -6.10 2.02
N PHE A 72 15.65 -5.70 1.67
CA PHE A 72 15.40 -4.54 0.82
C PHE A 72 15.93 -3.25 1.45
N GLN A 73 15.72 -3.03 2.75
CA GLN A 73 16.30 -1.87 3.44
C GLN A 73 17.82 -1.82 3.29
N ASN A 74 18.50 -2.94 3.58
CA ASN A 74 19.96 -3.02 3.52
C ASN A 74 20.46 -2.76 2.11
N TYR A 75 19.88 -3.44 1.11
CA TYR A 75 20.24 -3.22 -0.29
C TYR A 75 20.14 -1.74 -0.69
N HIS A 76 19.00 -1.08 -0.48
CA HIS A 76 18.85 0.32 -0.87
C HIS A 76 19.83 1.27 -0.18
N MET A 77 20.05 1.07 1.12
CA MET A 77 20.90 1.95 1.91
C MET A 77 22.40 1.69 1.71
N ASP A 78 22.82 0.45 1.44
CA ASP A 78 24.24 0.07 1.33
C ASP A 78 24.77 0.11 -0.11
N THR A 79 23.98 -0.28 -1.11
CA THR A 79 24.50 -0.44 -2.48
C THR A 79 24.23 0.77 -3.38
N HIS A 80 23.24 1.61 -3.06
CA HIS A 80 22.84 2.76 -3.89
C HIS A 80 23.29 4.11 -3.32
N GLY A 81 24.38 4.18 -2.55
CA GLY A 81 25.02 5.45 -2.17
C GLY A 81 24.13 6.40 -1.36
N ASN A 82 23.54 5.91 -0.26
CA ASN A 82 22.60 6.66 0.59
C ASN A 82 21.26 6.97 -0.07
N TRP A 83 20.72 6.03 -0.85
CA TRP A 83 19.29 6.05 -1.17
C TRP A 83 18.56 5.42 0.01
N PRO A 84 18.01 6.21 0.94
CA PRO A 84 17.13 5.64 1.94
C PRO A 84 15.99 4.89 1.24
N MET A 85 15.50 3.82 1.90
CA MET A 85 14.52 2.84 1.40
C MET A 85 13.30 3.44 0.66
N TRP A 86 13.01 4.73 0.84
CA TRP A 86 11.96 5.47 0.13
C TRP A 86 12.28 5.83 -1.33
N HIS A 87 13.54 5.82 -1.78
CA HIS A 87 13.85 6.20 -3.17
C HIS A 87 13.61 5.12 -4.22
N LEU A 88 13.31 3.86 -3.83
CA LEU A 88 12.70 2.90 -4.77
C LEU A 88 11.20 3.19 -5.02
N TYR A 89 10.61 4.11 -4.24
CA TYR A 89 9.20 4.49 -4.28
C TYR A 89 9.05 5.96 -4.63
N LEU A 90 9.38 6.25 -5.89
CA LEU A 90 8.97 7.45 -6.58
C LEU A 90 9.80 8.69 -6.23
N LYS A 91 10.41 9.21 -7.28
CA LYS A 91 10.79 10.62 -7.40
C LYS A 91 9.53 11.50 -7.54
N CYS A 92 8.50 11.28 -6.73
CA CYS A 92 7.27 12.07 -6.71
C CYS A 92 7.06 12.57 -5.30
N ILE A 93 7.33 13.87 -5.12
CA ILE A 93 7.33 14.61 -3.85
C ILE A 93 5.94 14.59 -3.14
N SER A 94 4.92 13.96 -3.74
CA SER A 94 3.55 13.88 -3.21
C SER A 94 2.80 12.60 -3.64
N SER A 95 3.36 11.41 -3.37
CA SER A 95 2.70 10.13 -3.69
C SER A 95 2.87 9.06 -2.62
N ALA A 96 1.94 8.13 -2.53
CA ALA A 96 2.04 6.92 -1.72
C ALA A 96 2.40 5.72 -2.62
N GLY A 97 3.46 5.00 -2.25
CA GLY A 97 3.87 3.78 -2.94
C GLY A 97 3.50 2.53 -2.14
N PHE A 98 2.90 1.55 -2.81
CA PHE A 98 2.52 0.25 -2.24
C PHE A 98 3.20 -0.87 -3.02
N CYS A 99 4.17 -1.55 -2.43
CA CYS A 99 4.85 -2.67 -3.07
C CYS A 99 4.40 -4.01 -2.53
N PHE A 100 4.11 -4.90 -3.45
CA PHE A 100 3.86 -6.29 -3.19
C PHE A 100 5.18 -7.06 -3.26
N ILE A 101 5.48 -7.84 -2.21
CA ILE A 101 6.68 -8.68 -2.15
C ILE A 101 6.47 -9.88 -3.08
N GLY A 102 7.22 -9.93 -4.18
CA GLY A 102 7.10 -10.96 -5.19
C GLY A 102 7.33 -10.46 -6.61
N THR A 103 7.09 -11.34 -7.58
CA THR A 103 7.18 -11.08 -9.02
C THR A 103 5.88 -11.52 -9.69
N PHE A 104 5.08 -10.55 -10.14
CA PHE A 104 3.70 -10.78 -10.60
C PHE A 104 3.53 -10.56 -12.11
N THR A 105 4.47 -11.10 -12.89
CA THR A 105 4.47 -10.98 -14.35
C THR A 105 3.48 -11.94 -15.01
N SER A 106 3.36 -13.16 -14.49
CA SER A 106 2.50 -14.22 -15.01
C SER A 106 1.34 -14.62 -14.09
N HIS A 107 1.35 -14.19 -12.83
CA HIS A 107 0.29 -14.45 -11.84
C HIS A 107 0.03 -13.23 -10.95
N LEU A 108 -1.05 -13.29 -10.17
CA LEU A 108 -1.45 -12.23 -9.25
C LEU A 108 -0.89 -12.47 -7.83
N PRO A 109 -0.67 -11.40 -7.04
CA PRO A 109 -0.49 -11.54 -5.60
C PRO A 109 -1.73 -12.19 -4.96
N THR A 110 -1.57 -12.74 -3.76
CA THR A 110 -2.70 -13.33 -3.02
C THR A 110 -3.83 -12.32 -2.82
N ALA A 111 -5.08 -12.80 -2.81
CA ALA A 111 -6.25 -11.95 -2.58
C ALA A 111 -6.14 -11.20 -1.24
N ALA A 112 -5.56 -11.82 -0.21
CA ALA A 112 -5.32 -11.21 1.09
C ALA A 112 -4.35 -10.02 0.99
N ALA A 113 -3.24 -10.14 0.24
CA ALA A 113 -2.33 -9.02 0.03
C ALA A 113 -3.00 -7.87 -0.74
N GLN A 114 -3.81 -8.20 -1.75
CA GLN A 114 -4.54 -7.19 -2.53
C GLN A 114 -5.56 -6.45 -1.65
N GLN A 115 -6.31 -7.18 -0.82
CA GLN A 115 -7.28 -6.59 0.09
C GLN A 115 -6.61 -5.71 1.14
N ALA A 116 -5.48 -6.15 1.71
CA ALA A 116 -4.73 -5.35 2.69
C ALA A 116 -4.29 -3.99 2.12
N VAL A 117 -3.89 -3.92 0.84
CA VAL A 117 -3.55 -2.64 0.20
C VAL A 117 -4.79 -1.79 -0.07
N LYS A 118 -5.91 -2.38 -0.49
CA LYS A 118 -7.18 -1.65 -0.65
C LYS A 118 -7.65 -1.04 0.67
N ASP A 119 -7.60 -1.82 1.76
CA ASP A 119 -7.98 -1.37 3.10
C ASP A 119 -7.01 -0.29 3.61
N LEU A 120 -5.71 -0.42 3.33
CA LEU A 120 -4.72 0.58 3.70
C LEU A 120 -4.92 1.91 2.94
N ILE A 121 -5.26 1.85 1.65
CA ILE A 121 -5.58 3.05 0.86
C ILE A 121 -6.86 3.71 1.41
N ALA A 122 -7.92 2.92 1.66
CA ALA A 122 -9.17 3.43 2.22
C ALA A 122 -8.94 4.08 3.59
N CYS A 123 -8.16 3.45 4.46
CA CYS A 123 -7.75 4.02 5.74
C CYS A 123 -6.98 5.33 5.56
N GLY A 124 -6.01 5.37 4.63
CA GLY A 124 -5.26 6.58 4.31
C GLY A 124 -6.15 7.72 3.81
N VAL A 125 -7.24 7.41 3.10
CA VAL A 125 -8.26 8.39 2.71
C VAL A 125 -9.02 8.90 3.93
N THR A 126 -9.52 8.01 4.79
CA THR A 126 -10.23 8.37 6.04
C THR A 126 -9.36 9.20 6.99
N GLU A 127 -8.06 8.92 7.07
CA GLU A 127 -7.11 9.65 7.91
C GLU A 127 -6.57 10.94 7.28
N GLY A 128 -7.04 11.30 6.07
CA GLY A 128 -6.57 12.50 5.36
C GLY A 128 -5.09 12.42 4.93
N LYS A 129 -4.54 11.21 4.78
CA LYS A 129 -3.19 10.96 4.23
C LYS A 129 -3.20 10.81 2.71
N ILE A 130 -4.33 10.40 2.15
CA ILE A 130 -4.58 10.25 0.71
C ILE A 130 -5.84 11.06 0.38
N GLN A 131 -5.83 11.80 -0.72
CA GLN A 131 -6.99 12.58 -1.13
C GLN A 131 -8.15 11.66 -1.54
N HIS A 132 -9.41 12.05 -1.29
CA HIS A 132 -10.58 11.25 -1.72
C HIS A 132 -10.64 11.03 -3.24
N ASN A 133 -10.13 11.98 -4.03
CA ASN A 133 -10.06 11.92 -5.49
C ASN A 133 -8.67 11.48 -5.99
N TYR A 134 -7.96 10.64 -5.22
CA TYR A 134 -6.64 10.14 -5.61
C TYR A 134 -6.68 9.40 -6.95
N VAL A 135 -5.51 9.28 -7.57
CA VAL A 135 -5.29 8.56 -8.82
C VAL A 135 -4.37 7.37 -8.56
N LEU A 136 -4.82 6.17 -8.91
CA LEU A 136 -4.10 4.91 -8.77
C LEU A 136 -3.39 4.54 -10.07
N ARG A 137 -2.10 4.25 -10.03
CA ARG A 137 -1.33 3.84 -11.20
C ARG A 137 -0.39 2.69 -10.86
N GLY A 138 0.00 1.89 -11.86
CA GLY A 138 1.18 1.04 -11.74
C GLY A 138 2.45 1.85 -11.96
N HIS A 139 3.58 1.41 -11.41
CA HIS A 139 4.87 2.10 -11.64
C HIS A 139 5.19 2.26 -13.14
N ARG A 140 4.84 1.28 -13.98
CA ARG A 140 5.03 1.34 -15.43
C ARG A 140 4.24 2.45 -16.14
N ASP A 141 3.21 3.00 -15.51
CA ASP A 141 2.39 4.05 -16.14
C ASP A 141 3.12 5.42 -16.15
N VAL A 142 4.20 5.55 -15.37
CA VAL A 142 4.98 6.79 -15.22
C VAL A 142 6.49 6.60 -15.43
N GLY A 143 6.92 5.41 -15.85
CA GLY A 143 8.33 5.08 -16.01
C GLY A 143 8.57 3.88 -16.93
N SER A 144 9.80 3.75 -17.42
CA SER A 144 10.21 2.63 -18.25
C SER A 144 10.58 1.42 -17.38
N THR A 145 9.57 0.66 -16.96
CA THR A 145 9.73 -0.50 -16.07
C THR A 145 8.62 -1.52 -16.29
N GLU A 146 8.87 -2.81 -16.00
CA GLU A 146 7.81 -3.82 -15.97
C GLU A 146 6.96 -3.75 -14.68
N CYS A 147 7.46 -3.11 -13.63
CA CYS A 147 6.78 -3.00 -12.33
C CYS A 147 5.35 -2.43 -12.49
N PRO A 148 4.29 -3.03 -11.90
CA PRO A 148 4.28 -4.08 -10.87
C PRO A 148 4.22 -5.54 -11.39
N GLY A 149 4.60 -5.77 -12.65
CA GLY A 149 4.45 -7.06 -13.33
C GLY A 149 3.21 -7.08 -14.22
N THR A 150 3.28 -7.76 -15.37
CA THR A 150 2.26 -7.68 -16.43
C THR A 150 0.89 -8.20 -16.01
N ALA A 151 0.80 -9.41 -15.45
CA ALA A 151 -0.46 -9.94 -14.95
C ALA A 151 -1.10 -9.02 -13.90
N PHE A 152 -0.31 -8.56 -12.92
CA PHE A 152 -0.83 -7.70 -11.87
C PHE A 152 -1.17 -6.29 -12.34
N TRP A 153 -0.39 -5.70 -13.26
CA TRP A 153 -0.70 -4.43 -13.89
C TRP A 153 -2.05 -4.47 -14.62
N HIS A 154 -2.33 -5.53 -15.39
CA HIS A 154 -3.65 -5.69 -16.02
C HIS A 154 -4.77 -5.77 -14.98
N HIS A 155 -4.53 -6.44 -13.85
CA HIS A 155 -5.51 -6.57 -12.79
C HIS A 155 -5.82 -5.25 -12.07
N ILE A 156 -4.81 -4.45 -11.70
CA ILE A 156 -5.04 -3.19 -10.97
C ILE A 156 -5.81 -2.14 -11.79
N LYS A 157 -5.87 -2.27 -13.12
CA LYS A 157 -6.73 -1.44 -13.99
C LYS A 157 -8.21 -1.57 -13.67
N THR A 158 -8.60 -2.66 -13.02
CA THR A 158 -9.98 -2.91 -12.59
C THR A 158 -10.29 -2.32 -11.22
N TRP A 159 -9.28 -1.79 -10.51
CA TRP A 159 -9.48 -1.21 -9.19
C TRP A 159 -10.07 0.20 -9.30
N PRO A 160 -10.86 0.64 -8.31
CA PRO A 160 -11.31 2.03 -8.24
C PRO A 160 -10.12 3.00 -8.29
N HIS A 161 -10.35 4.17 -8.87
CA HIS A 161 -9.37 5.26 -9.02
C HIS A 161 -8.20 4.97 -9.98
N TYR A 162 -8.19 3.85 -10.72
CA TYR A 162 -7.28 3.69 -11.86
C TYR A 162 -7.69 4.60 -13.04
#